data_AF-A0A396GYF1-F1
#
_entry.id   AF-A0A396GYF1-F1
#
_cell.length_a   1.000
_cell.length_b   1.000
_cell.length_c   1.000
_cell.angle_alpha   90.00
_cell.angle_beta   90.00
_cell.angle_gamma   90.00
#
_symmetry.space_group_name_H-M   'P 1'
#
loop_
_entity.id
_entity.type
_entity.pdbx_description
1 polymer ?
#
loop_
_entity_poly.entity_id
_entity_poly.type
_entity_poly.pdbx_seq_one_letter_code
_entity_poly.pdbx_strand_id
1 'polypeptide(L)' 'MDKSKSKRLFLKSKQSFRRSLSPIQSGDRIDYKNMSLLYRFISRQGKILSRRVNRSTLKQQRLITIAIKQARILS' A
#
# COMPACT_ATOMS: atom_id res chain seq x y z
N MET A 1 -19.83 41.29 -38.28
CA MET A 1 -19.30 39.92 -38.16
C MET A 1 -18.05 40.02 -37.31
N ASP A 2 -17.98 39.36 -36.15
CA ASP A 2 -16.71 38.76 -35.75
C ASP A 2 -16.94 37.63 -34.75
N LYS A 3 -16.48 36.44 -35.14
CA LYS A 3 -16.65 35.17 -34.43
C LYS A 3 -15.33 34.87 -33.74
N SER A 4 -15.24 35.02 -32.42
CA SER A 4 -14.16 34.38 -31.66
C SER A 4 -14.72 33.68 -30.43
N LYS A 5 -15.28 32.49 -30.69
CA LYS A 5 -15.57 31.48 -29.66
C LYS A 5 -14.24 31.02 -29.07
N SER A 6 -13.80 31.66 -27.98
CA SER A 6 -12.63 31.19 -27.24
C SER A 6 -12.91 29.82 -26.64
N LYS A 7 -12.02 28.87 -26.94
CA LYS A 7 -12.12 27.45 -26.60
C LYS A 7 -12.09 27.29 -25.08
N ARG A 8 -13.18 26.80 -24.47
CA ARG A 8 -13.17 26.38 -23.06
C ARG A 8 -12.11 25.31 -22.89
N LEU A 9 -10.98 25.66 -22.25
CA LEU A 9 -9.98 24.68 -21.84
C LEU A 9 -10.67 23.72 -20.87
N PHE A 10 -10.82 22.46 -21.26
CA PHE A 10 -11.26 21.41 -20.35
C PHE A 10 -10.20 21.26 -19.26
N LEU A 11 -10.34 22.02 -18.18
CA LEU A 11 -9.58 21.84 -16.95
C LEU A 11 -10.04 20.52 -16.34
N LYS A 12 -9.43 19.42 -16.80
CA LYS A 12 -9.64 18.10 -16.20
C LYS A 12 -9.23 18.24 -14.74
N SER A 13 -10.19 18.07 -13.82
CA SER A 13 -9.88 18.05 -12.38
C SER A 13 -8.70 17.11 -12.20
N LYS A 14 -7.60 17.59 -11.63
CA LYS A 14 -6.49 16.74 -11.20
C LYS A 14 -7.06 15.89 -10.08
N GLN A 15 -7.74 14.80 -10.44
CA GLN A 15 -8.23 13.84 -9.48
C GLN A 15 -6.98 13.35 -8.78
N SER A 16 -6.77 13.84 -7.56
CA SER A 16 -5.66 13.40 -6.75
C SER A 16 -5.77 11.90 -6.73
N PHE A 17 -4.72 11.21 -7.18
CA PHE A 17 -4.64 9.76 -7.02
C PHE A 17 -5.00 9.51 -5.56
N ARG A 18 -6.20 8.98 -5.32
CA ARG A 18 -6.73 8.86 -3.97
C ARG A 18 -5.76 7.93 -3.27
N ARG A 19 -4.89 8.50 -2.43
CA ARG A 19 -3.91 7.76 -1.64
C ARG A 19 -4.75 6.95 -0.66
N SER A 20 -5.04 5.71 -1.03
CA SER A 20 -5.66 4.76 -0.14
C SER A 20 -4.79 4.68 1.11
N LEU A 21 -5.41 4.90 2.27
CA LEU A 21 -4.72 4.75 3.55
C LEU A 21 -4.16 3.33 3.63
N SER A 22 -2.92 3.21 4.08
CA SER A 22 -2.30 1.92 4.32
C SER A 22 -3.06 1.20 5.44
N PRO A 23 -3.24 -0.13 5.37
CA PRO A 23 -3.87 -0.89 6.45
C PRO A 23 -3.09 -0.83 7.78
N ILE A 24 -1.80 -0.51 7.71
CA ILE A 24 -0.91 -0.36 8.85
C ILE A 24 -0.81 1.13 9.18
N GLN A 25 -1.10 1.48 10.43
CA GLN A 25 -0.93 2.83 10.95
C GLN A 25 0.53 3.07 11.36
N SER A 26 0.94 4.33 11.42
CA SER A 26 2.33 4.70 11.78
C SER A 26 2.75 4.26 13.18
N GLY A 27 1.81 3.93 14.06
CA GLY A 27 2.06 3.44 15.43
C GLY A 27 2.16 1.92 15.58
N ASP A 28 1.79 1.16 14.55
CA ASP A 28 1.79 -0.30 14.62
C ASP A 28 3.23 -0.83 14.54
N ARG A 29 3.68 -1.54 15.57
CA ARG A 29 4.99 -2.21 15.57
C ARG A 29 4.91 -3.50 14.76
N ILE A 30 5.66 -3.54 13.66
CA ILE A 30 5.80 -4.72 12.79
C ILE A 30 6.93 -5.59 13.33
N ASP A 31 6.58 -6.53 14.20
CA ASP A 31 7.50 -7.49 14.81
C ASP A 31 7.18 -8.92 14.37
N TYR A 32 8.21 -9.77 14.32
CA TYR A 32 8.05 -11.20 14.02
C TYR A 32 7.25 -11.95 15.09
N LYS A 33 7.00 -11.37 16.26
CA LYS A 33 6.18 -11.97 17.33
C LYS A 33 4.68 -11.80 17.07
N ASN A 34 4.29 -10.79 16.29
CA ASN A 34 2.89 -10.46 16.04
C ASN A 34 2.33 -11.25 14.85
N MET A 35 2.13 -12.56 15.05
CA MET A 35 1.62 -13.47 14.01
C MET A 35 0.32 -13.00 13.35
N SER A 36 -0.63 -12.51 14.15
CA SER A 36 -1.94 -12.05 13.67
C SER A 36 -1.85 -10.91 12.65
N LEU A 37 -0.85 -10.03 12.80
CA LEU A 37 -0.57 -8.96 11.85
C LEU A 37 0.08 -9.52 10.59
N LEU A 38 1.07 -10.40 10.74
CA LEU A 38 1.83 -10.95 9.62
C LEU A 38 0.98 -11.84 8.71
N TYR A 39 0.03 -12.61 9.26
CA TYR A 39 -0.88 -13.44 8.47
C TYR A 39 -1.72 -12.65 7.47
N ARG A 40 -2.03 -11.37 7.75
CA ARG A 40 -2.77 -10.50 6.81
C ARG A 40 -1.99 -10.18 5.54
N PHE A 41 -0.67 -10.33 5.56
CA PHE A 41 0.23 -10.02 4.44
C PHE A 41 0.75 -11.25 3.70
N ILE A 42 0.18 -12.42 4.01
CA ILE A 42 0.55 -13.70 3.42
C ILE A 42 -0.66 -14.27 2.66
N SER A 43 -0.43 -14.90 1.52
CA SER A 43 -1.48 -15.60 0.77
C SER A 43 -1.85 -16.91 1.45
N ARG A 44 -2.97 -17.51 1.04
CA ARG A 44 -3.37 -18.85 1.54
C ARG A 44 -2.28 -19.92 1.37
N GLN A 45 -1.44 -19.81 0.35
CA GLN A 45 -0.33 -20.72 0.06
C GLN A 45 0.97 -20.38 0.82
N GLY A 46 0.94 -19.39 1.71
CA GLY A 46 2.15 -18.98 2.41
C GLY A 46 3.07 -18.06 1.58
N LYS A 47 2.62 -17.45 0.47
CA LYS A 47 3.45 -16.49 -0.29
C LYS A 47 3.29 -15.07 0.26
N ILE A 48 4.37 -14.28 0.31
CA ILE A 48 4.27 -12.88 0.76
C ILE A 48 3.54 -12.06 -0.32
N LEU A 49 2.49 -11.35 0.09
CA LEU A 49 1.72 -10.50 -0.81
C LEU A 49 2.52 -9.26 -1.24
N SER A 50 2.30 -8.84 -2.49
CA SER A 50 3.01 -7.67 -3.03
C SER A 50 2.52 -6.36 -2.41
N ARG A 51 3.40 -5.36 -2.39
CA ARG A 51 3.09 -3.99 -1.92
C ARG A 51 1.85 -3.39 -2.59
N ARG A 52 1.62 -3.69 -3.88
CA ARG A 52 0.47 -3.17 -4.65
C ARG A 52 -0.86 -3.69 -4.11
N VAL A 53 -0.90 -4.94 -3.68
CA VAL A 53 -2.07 -5.57 -3.07
C VAL A 53 -2.30 -5.01 -1.67
N ASN A 54 -1.23 -4.95 -0.86
CA ASN A 54 -1.30 -4.52 0.54
C ASN A 54 -1.50 -3.01 0.71
N ARG A 55 -1.29 -2.22 -0.35
CA ARG A 55 -1.32 -0.75 -0.33
C ARG A 55 -0.48 -0.13 0.79
N SER A 56 0.63 -0.79 1.13
CA SER A 56 1.55 -0.36 2.18
C SER A 56 2.65 0.55 1.61
N THR A 57 3.26 1.34 2.48
CA THR A 57 4.45 2.13 2.11
C THR A 57 5.64 1.20 1.81
N LEU A 58 6.64 1.68 1.08
CA LEU A 58 7.84 0.90 0.80
C LEU A 58 8.59 0.50 2.08
N LYS A 59 8.67 1.41 3.05
CA LYS A 59 9.30 1.17 4.35
C LYS A 59 8.57 0.07 5.11
N GLN A 60 7.25 0.14 5.22
CA GLN A 60 6.43 -0.90 5.85
C GLN A 60 6.62 -2.25 5.16
N GLN A 61 6.55 -2.32 3.82
CA GLN A 61 6.71 -3.58 3.11
C GLN A 61 8.08 -4.25 3.38
N ARG A 62 9.16 -3.46 3.49
CA ARG A 62 10.49 -3.99 3.85
C ARG A 62 10.48 -4.60 5.24
N LEU A 63 9.91 -3.90 6.22
CA LEU A 63 9.77 -4.39 7.61
C LEU A 63 8.93 -5.67 7.68
N ILE A 64 7.76 -5.69 7.01
CA ILE A 64 6.89 -6.88 6.92
C ILE A 64 7.65 -8.06 6.34
N THR A 65 8.40 -7.84 5.25
CA THR A 65 9.14 -8.92 4.59
C THR A 65 10.22 -9.52 5.50
N ILE A 66 10.93 -8.67 6.26
CA ILE A 66 11.93 -9.12 7.24
C ILE A 66 11.24 -9.89 8.37
N ALA A 67 10.18 -9.33 8.96
CA ALA A 67 9.45 -9.96 10.06
C ALA A 67 8.85 -11.32 9.67
N ILE A 68 8.27 -11.45 8.46
CA ILE A 68 7.75 -12.73 7.95
C ILE A 68 8.88 -13.74 7.76
N LYS A 69 10.03 -13.32 7.20
CA LYS A 69 11.16 -14.24 7.02
C LYS A 69 11.71 -14.72 8.37
N GLN A 70 11.85 -13.83 9.33
CA GLN A 70 12.25 -14.18 10.70
C GLN A 70 11.26 -15.16 11.33
N ALA A 71 9.96 -14.86 11.24
CA ALA A 71 8.91 -15.73 11.75
C ALA A 71 8.96 -17.15 11.17
N ARG A 72 9.28 -17.31 9.88
CA ARG A 72 9.40 -18.62 9.23
C ARG A 72 10.63 -19.43 9.65
N ILE A 73 11.70 -18.75 10.06
CA ILE A 73 12.93 -19.41 10.52
C ILE A 73 12.77 -19.84 11.97
N LEU A 74 12.05 -19.05 12.77
CA LEU A 74 11.86 -19.28 14.20
C LEU A 74 10.60 -20.09 14.53
N SER A 75 9.69 -20.29 13.57
CA SER A 75 8.50 -21.14 13.71
C SER A 75 8.84 -22.61 13.68
#